data_AF-A0A1H4DH18-F1
#
_entry.id   AF-A0A1H4DH18-F1
#
_cell.length_a   1.000
_cell.length_b   1.000
_cell.length_c   1.000
_cell.angle_alpha   90.00
_cell.angle_beta   90.00
_cell.angle_gamma   90.00
#
_symmetry.space_group_name_H-M   'P 1'
#
loop_
_entity.id
_entity.type
_entity.pdbx_description
1 polymer ?
#
loop_
_entity_poly.entity_id
_entity_poly.type
_entity_poly.pdbx_seq_one_letter_code
_entity_poly.pdbx_strand_id
1 'polypeptide(L)'
;MKLYLWGGIILVFTSLFFSVINYREYVVERDGVVVDMQIAKMPEKCKGIRLSRYAQFYFEGKTYTKQVKSTFCEHHRLGETVALKYLPEADFVMFPSETVVPAFYLLALSLAAGIYGVVVYFRRR
;
A
#
# COMPACT_ATOMS: atom_id res chain seq x y z
N MET A 1 5.85 -17.58 30.59
CA MET A 1 6.18 -16.16 30.85
C MET A 1 7.06 -15.52 29.78
N LYS A 2 8.24 -16.09 29.42
CA LYS A 2 9.12 -15.51 28.38
C LYS A 2 8.45 -15.35 26.99
N LEU A 3 7.44 -16.17 26.69
CA LEU A 3 6.64 -16.08 25.45
C LEU A 3 5.94 -14.72 25.29
N TYR A 4 5.37 -14.16 26.37
CA TYR A 4 4.67 -12.87 26.31
C TYR A 4 5.63 -11.71 26.04
N LEU A 5 6.84 -11.77 26.60
CA LEU A 5 7.88 -10.78 26.35
C LEU A 5 8.33 -10.80 24.89
N TRP A 6 8.78 -11.97 24.40
CA TRP A 6 9.27 -12.09 23.03
C TRP A 6 8.18 -11.87 21.98
N GLY A 7 6.98 -12.41 22.21
CA GLY A 7 5.82 -12.17 21.33
C GLY A 7 5.43 -10.69 21.28
N GLY A 8 5.41 -10.02 22.44
CA GLY A 8 5.12 -8.59 22.50
C GLY A 8 6.16 -7.74 21.77
N ILE A 9 7.45 -8.03 21.98
CA ILE A 9 8.56 -7.38 21.28
C ILE A 9 8.43 -7.56 19.75
N ILE A 10 8.22 -8.80 19.28
CA ILE A 10 8.07 -9.08 17.84
C ILE A 10 6.89 -8.31 17.25
N LEU A 11 5.75 -8.28 17.93
CA LEU A 11 4.57 -7.53 17.48
C LEU A 11 4.83 -6.03 17.38
N VAL A 12 5.53 -5.44 18.36
CA VAL A 12 5.88 -4.01 18.34
C VAL A 12 6.79 -3.71 17.14
N PHE A 13 7.87 -4.46 16.97
CA PHE A 13 8.84 -4.20 15.91
C PHE A 13 8.25 -4.45 14.51
N THR A 14 7.47 -5.51 14.33
CA THR A 14 6.81 -5.77 13.04
C THR A 14 5.77 -4.70 12.73
N SER A 15 4.95 -4.28 13.70
CA SER A 15 3.95 -3.22 13.50
C SER A 15 4.59 -1.89 13.10
N LEU A 16 5.68 -1.50 13.77
CA LEU A 16 6.43 -0.29 13.42
C LEU A 16 7.06 -0.40 12.03
N PHE A 17 7.72 -1.52 11.72
CA PHE A 17 8.36 -1.75 10.43
C PHE A 17 7.36 -1.65 9.26
N PHE A 18 6.21 -2.32 9.36
CA PHE A 18 5.17 -2.22 8.34
C PHE A 18 4.53 -0.84 8.26
N SER A 19 4.40 -0.13 9.39
CA SER A 19 3.89 1.25 9.38
C SER A 19 4.81 2.19 8.60
N VAL A 20 6.13 2.04 8.75
CA VAL A 20 7.11 2.85 8.01
C VAL A 20 7.07 2.54 6.51
N ILE A 21 6.98 1.27 6.12
CA ILE A 21 6.93 0.86 4.70
C ILE A 21 5.67 1.43 4.01
N ASN A 22 4.51 1.33 4.68
CA ASN A 22 3.23 1.76 4.10
C ASN A 22 2.94 3.25 4.33
N TYR A 23 3.80 3.97 5.05
CA TYR A 23 3.59 5.39 5.36
C TYR A 23 3.42 6.23 4.09
N ARG A 24 4.23 5.97 3.07
CA ARG A 24 4.13 6.69 1.80
C ARG A 24 2.76 6.50 1.16
N GLU A 25 2.26 5.25 1.10
CA GLU A 25 0.94 4.94 0.53
C GLU A 25 -0.18 5.66 1.29
N TYR A 26 -0.07 5.74 2.61
CA TYR A 26 -1.02 6.49 3.44
C TYR A 26 -1.03 7.99 3.12
N VAL A 27 0.13 8.61 2.93
CA VAL A 27 0.22 10.04 2.56
C VAL A 27 -0.42 10.27 1.19
N VAL A 28 -0.15 9.40 0.20
CA VAL A 28 -0.79 9.51 -1.13
C VAL A 28 -2.30 9.29 -1.05
N GLU A 29 -2.79 8.39 -0.20
CA GLU A 29 -4.23 8.20 0.00
C GLU A 29 -4.90 9.45 0.59
N ARG A 30 -4.27 10.10 1.57
CA ARG A 30 -4.82 11.22 2.34
C ARG A 30 -4.70 12.56 1.63
N ASP A 31 -3.50 12.84 1.12
CA ASP A 31 -3.10 14.16 0.61
C ASP A 31 -2.95 14.17 -0.92
N GLY A 32 -3.06 13.01 -1.57
CA GLY A 32 -3.01 12.91 -3.02
C GLY A 32 -4.23 13.50 -3.71
N VAL A 33 -4.01 14.16 -4.84
CA VAL A 33 -5.04 14.71 -5.72
C VAL A 33 -5.39 13.71 -6.81
N VAL A 34 -6.67 13.65 -7.19
CA VAL A 34 -7.09 12.82 -8.32
C VAL A 34 -6.79 13.54 -9.62
N VAL A 35 -6.01 12.91 -10.49
CA VAL A 35 -5.67 13.42 -11.81
C VAL A 35 -5.89 12.34 -12.86
N ASP A 36 -6.20 12.77 -14.07
CA ASP A 36 -6.34 11.87 -15.21
C ASP A 36 -4.96 11.61 -15.83
N MET A 37 -4.51 10.37 -15.76
CA MET A 37 -3.22 9.94 -16.34
C MET A 37 -3.44 9.09 -17.58
N GLN A 38 -2.59 9.28 -18.59
CA GLN A 38 -2.68 8.50 -19.82
C GLN A 38 -1.99 7.14 -19.66
N ILE A 39 -2.61 6.05 -20.13
CA ILE A 39 -1.96 4.73 -20.14
C ILE A 39 -0.86 4.72 -21.20
N ALA A 40 0.39 4.73 -20.74
CA ALA A 40 1.59 4.72 -21.57
C ALA A 40 2.03 3.32 -21.98
N LYS A 41 1.85 2.33 -21.10
CA LYS A 41 2.17 0.93 -21.39
C LYS A 41 1.16 0.01 -20.70
N MET A 42 0.58 -0.89 -21.49
CA MET A 42 -0.26 -1.97 -20.97
C MET A 42 0.60 -3.09 -20.36
N PRO A 43 0.06 -3.88 -19.42
CA PRO A 43 0.76 -5.06 -18.92
C PRO A 43 1.09 -6.05 -20.04
N GLU A 44 2.31 -6.60 -20.03
CA GLU A 44 2.81 -7.51 -21.08
C GLU A 44 1.99 -8.80 -21.22
N LYS A 45 1.31 -9.22 -20.15
CA LYS A 45 0.47 -10.42 -20.14
C LYS A 45 -0.93 -10.07 -19.66
N CYS A 46 -1.81 -9.77 -20.59
CA CYS A 46 -3.24 -9.57 -20.32
C CYS A 46 -4.04 -10.89 -20.19
N LYS A 47 -3.45 -12.04 -20.54
CA LYS A 47 -4.05 -13.38 -20.38
C LYS A 47 -3.17 -14.28 -19.49
N GLY A 48 -3.74 -14.87 -18.43
CA GLY A 48 -3.06 -15.79 -17.50
C GLY A 48 -3.14 -15.42 -16.01
N ILE A 49 -2.88 -16.40 -15.14
CA ILE A 49 -3.10 -16.40 -13.67
C ILE A 49 -1.96 -15.70 -12.88
N ARG A 50 -1.02 -15.00 -13.53
CA ARG A 50 0.09 -14.36 -12.78
C ARG A 50 -0.41 -13.16 -11.96
N LEU A 51 -0.10 -13.19 -10.66
CA LEU A 51 -0.63 -12.32 -9.59
C LEU A 51 -0.25 -10.83 -9.70
N SER A 52 0.75 -10.43 -10.48
CA SER A 52 1.10 -9.02 -10.66
C SER A 52 1.27 -8.66 -12.13
N ARG A 53 0.47 -7.69 -12.55
CA ARG A 53 0.52 -7.07 -13.87
C ARG A 53 0.79 -5.61 -13.64
N TYR A 54 1.89 -5.09 -14.18
CA TYR A 54 2.24 -3.69 -14.05
C TYR A 54 1.81 -2.94 -15.30
N ALA A 55 1.06 -1.86 -15.13
CA ALA A 55 0.78 -0.89 -16.17
C ALA A 55 1.59 0.38 -15.91
N GLN A 56 1.89 1.13 -16.96
CA GLN A 56 2.56 2.41 -16.87
C GLN A 56 1.62 3.54 -17.29
N PHE A 57 1.66 4.62 -16.53
CA PHE A 57 0.83 5.80 -16.66
C PHE A 57 1.71 7.01 -16.86
N TYR A 58 1.37 7.90 -17.78
CA TYR A 58 2.10 9.12 -18.08
C TYR A 58 1.31 10.34 -17.60
N PHE A 59 2.01 11.21 -16.88
CA PHE A 59 1.48 12.46 -16.35
C PHE A 59 2.62 13.47 -16.15
N GLU A 60 2.44 14.71 -16.62
CA GLU A 60 3.41 15.81 -16.46
C GLU A 60 4.88 15.45 -16.79
N GLY A 61 5.12 14.73 -17.89
CA GLY A 61 6.49 14.37 -18.29
C GLY A 61 7.08 13.18 -17.54
N LYS A 62 6.37 12.58 -16.58
CA LYS A 62 6.82 11.45 -15.77
C LYS A 62 5.98 10.20 -16.06
N THR A 63 6.62 9.05 -15.92
CA THR A 63 5.97 7.73 -16.07
C THR A 63 5.91 7.04 -14.72
N TYR A 64 4.70 6.67 -14.30
CA TYR A 64 4.41 5.98 -13.06
C TYR A 64 4.07 4.52 -13.34
N THR A 65 4.63 3.60 -12.57
CA THR A 65 4.32 2.17 -12.70
C THR A 65 3.41 1.75 -11.55
N LYS A 66 2.30 1.07 -11.88
CA LYS A 66 1.35 0.58 -10.87
C LYS A 66 0.92 -0.84 -11.18
N GLN A 67 0.77 -1.65 -10.13
CA GLN A 67 0.12 -2.94 -10.25
C GLN A 67 -1.38 -2.77 -10.52
N VAL A 68 -1.88 -3.48 -11.52
CA VAL A 68 -3.28 -3.46 -11.94
C VAL A 68 -3.91 -4.84 -11.82
N LYS A 69 -5.24 -4.88 -11.71
CA LYS A 69 -6.02 -6.12 -11.65
C LYS A 69 -5.94 -6.88 -12.98
N SER A 70 -6.22 -8.17 -12.96
CA SER A 70 -6.26 -9.02 -14.17
C SER A 70 -7.25 -8.48 -15.21
N THR A 71 -8.38 -7.94 -14.78
CA THR A 71 -9.44 -7.38 -15.63
C THR A 71 -9.09 -6.00 -16.20
N PHE A 72 -7.96 -5.39 -15.84
CA PHE A 72 -7.60 -4.06 -16.32
C PHE A 72 -7.54 -3.98 -17.85
N CYS A 73 -7.00 -5.01 -18.51
CA CYS A 73 -6.93 -5.05 -19.97
C CYS A 73 -8.28 -5.29 -20.66
N GLU A 74 -9.31 -5.74 -19.93
CA GLU A 74 -10.65 -5.94 -20.48
C GLU A 74 -11.44 -4.62 -20.51
N HIS A 75 -11.09 -3.69 -19.62
CA HIS A 75 -11.79 -2.43 -19.44
C HIS A 75 -11.05 -1.22 -19.99
N HIS A 76 -9.74 -1.32 -20.22
CA HIS A 76 -8.93 -0.18 -20.66
C HIS A 76 -8.10 -0.47 -21.90
N ARG A 77 -7.78 0.59 -22.65
CA ARG A 77 -6.93 0.55 -23.86
C ARG A 77 -5.73 1.50 -23.76
N LEU A 78 -4.67 1.18 -24.50
CA LEU A 78 -3.48 2.04 -24.56
C LEU A 78 -3.87 3.44 -25.03
N GLY A 79 -3.33 4.48 -24.38
CA GLY A 79 -3.64 5.87 -24.69
C GLY A 79 -4.91 6.43 -24.04
N GLU A 80 -5.73 5.58 -23.39
CA GLU A 80 -6.88 6.02 -22.59
C GLU A 80 -6.42 6.73 -21.30
N THR A 81 -7.24 7.63 -20.78
CA THR A 81 -7.01 8.29 -19.49
C THR A 81 -7.71 7.55 -18.36
N VAL A 82 -7.02 7.42 -17.23
CA VAL A 82 -7.55 6.79 -16.02
C VAL A 82 -7.30 7.72 -14.83
N ALA A 83 -8.33 7.88 -14.01
CA ALA A 83 -8.24 8.65 -12.77
C ALA A 83 -7.35 7.92 -11.75
N LEU A 84 -6.27 8.58 -11.33
CA LEU A 84 -5.33 8.10 -10.33
C LEU A 84 -5.07 9.19 -9.29
N LYS A 85 -4.86 8.77 -8.04
CA LYS A 85 -4.33 9.63 -6.98
C LYS A 85 -2.83 9.81 -7.18
N TYR A 86 -2.44 11.08 -7.20
CA TYR A 86 -1.11 11.56 -7.44
C TYR A 86 -0.67 12.49 -6.32
N LEU A 87 0.60 12.41 -5.94
CA LEU A 87 1.23 13.38 -5.07
C LEU A 87 2.58 13.77 -5.70
N PRO A 88 2.90 15.08 -5.86
CA PRO A 88 4.11 15.52 -6.55
C PRO A 88 5.43 14.94 -6.03
N GLU A 89 5.51 14.71 -4.73
CA GLU A 89 6.68 14.17 -4.04
C GLU A 89 6.71 12.64 -3.99
N ALA A 90 5.67 11.97 -4.51
CA ALA A 90 5.57 10.51 -4.52
C ALA A 90 6.02 9.91 -5.86
N ASP A 91 6.78 8.82 -5.76
CA ASP A 91 7.26 8.05 -6.92
C ASP A 91 6.23 7.01 -7.43
N PHE A 92 5.03 6.98 -6.84
CA PHE A 92 3.98 6.01 -7.15
C PHE A 92 2.60 6.67 -7.12
N VAL A 93 1.62 5.94 -7.63
CA VAL A 93 0.24 6.40 -7.82
C VAL A 93 -0.75 5.37 -7.27
N MET A 94 -1.91 5.84 -6.80
CA MET A 94 -2.96 5.00 -6.22
C MET A 94 -4.25 5.07 -7.01
N PHE A 95 -5.03 3.99 -7.05
CA PHE A 95 -6.39 4.11 -7.56
C PHE A 95 -7.23 4.86 -6.52
N PRO A 96 -8.20 5.72 -6.93
CA PRO A 96 -9.04 6.44 -5.98
C PRO A 96 -9.83 5.54 -5.03
N SER A 97 -10.07 4.29 -5.43
CA SER A 97 -10.78 3.26 -4.66
C SER A 97 -9.88 2.38 -3.78
N GLU A 98 -8.56 2.52 -3.86
CA GLU A 98 -7.64 1.83 -2.96
C GLU A 98 -7.62 2.52 -1.59
N THR A 99 -7.61 1.72 -0.53
CA THR A 99 -7.47 2.21 0.84
C THR A 99 -6.47 1.36 1.60
N VAL A 100 -5.52 2.03 2.25
CA VAL A 100 -4.55 1.44 3.17
C VAL A 100 -4.93 1.69 4.63
N VAL A 101 -5.89 2.57 4.90
CA VAL A 101 -6.39 2.89 6.26
C VAL A 101 -6.74 1.64 7.09
N PRO A 102 -7.44 0.61 6.57
CA PRO A 102 -7.73 -0.59 7.35
C PRO A 102 -6.47 -1.34 7.82
N ALA A 103 -5.41 -1.35 7.01
CA ALA A 103 -4.14 -1.94 7.39
C ALA A 103 -3.48 -1.17 8.55
N PHE A 104 -3.55 0.16 8.54
CA PHE A 104 -3.06 1.00 9.64
C PHE A 104 -3.81 0.75 10.96
N TYR A 105 -5.12 0.55 10.92
CA TYR A 105 -5.88 0.17 12.12
C TYR A 105 -5.42 -1.17 12.70
N LEU A 106 -5.20 -2.18 11.83
CA LEU A 106 -4.69 -3.48 12.26
C LEU A 106 -3.27 -3.39 12.85
N LEU A 107 -2.41 -2.57 12.26
CA LEU A 107 -1.06 -2.32 12.78
C LEU A 107 -1.10 -1.62 14.14
N ALA A 108 -2.00 -0.64 14.32
CA ALA A 108 -2.19 0.04 15.61
C ALA A 108 -2.69 -0.90 16.71
N LEU A 109 -3.67 -1.76 16.39
CA LEU A 109 -4.14 -2.79 17.32
C LEU A 109 -3.05 -3.80 17.67
N SER A 110 -2.26 -4.22 16.67
CA SER A 110 -1.14 -5.16 16.87
C SER A 110 -0.04 -4.56 17.74
N LEU A 111 0.26 -3.26 17.55
CA LEU A 111 1.19 -2.50 18.37
C LEU A 111 0.69 -2.41 19.83
N ALA A 112 -0.58 -2.07 20.04
CA ALA A 112 -1.19 -1.99 21.36
C ALA A 112 -1.17 -3.34 22.08
N ALA A 113 -1.51 -4.43 21.39
CA ALA A 113 -1.40 -5.79 21.92
C ALA A 113 0.04 -6.17 22.27
N GLY A 114 1.00 -5.80 21.44
CA GLY A 114 2.43 -6.01 21.69
C GLY A 114 2.92 -5.30 22.95
N ILE A 115 2.60 -4.01 23.09
CA ILE A 115 2.93 -3.20 24.29
C ILE A 115 2.29 -3.82 25.53
N TYR A 116 1.01 -4.18 25.46
CA TYR A 116 0.28 -4.81 26.57
C TYR A 116 0.96 -6.11 27.02
N GLY A 117 1.36 -6.97 26.09
CA GLY A 117 2.07 -8.23 26.39
C GLY A 117 3.39 -8.00 27.14
N VAL A 118 4.16 -6.99 26.75
CA VAL A 118 5.41 -6.61 27.43
C VAL A 118 5.12 -6.07 28.84
N VAL A 119 4.15 -5.16 28.99
CA VAL A 119 3.79 -4.58 30.29
C VAL A 119 3.29 -5.64 31.27
N VAL A 120 2.43 -6.56 30.83
CA VAL A 120 1.92 -7.65 31.68
C VAL A 120 3.04 -8.59 32.13
N TYR A 121 4.03 -8.87 31.27
CA TYR A 121 5.19 -9.66 31.67
C TYR A 121 5.98 -9.00 32.81
N PHE A 122 6.24 -7.69 32.72
CA PHE A 122 6.95 -6.96 33.76
C PHE A 122 6.15 -6.80 35.05
N ARG A 123 4.81 -6.70 35.00
CA ARG A 123 3.96 -6.64 36.20
C ARG A 123 3.84 -7.96 36.97
N ARG A 124 4.05 -9.10 36.31
CA ARG A 124 3.93 -10.45 36.92
C ARG A 124 5.26 -11.03 37.39
N ARG A 125 6.34 -10.27 37.30
CA ARG A 125 7.69 -10.65 37.72
C ARG A 125 8.05 -9.88 38.98
#